data_AF-L7C991-F1
#
_entry.id   AF-L7C991-F1
#
_cell.length_a   1.000
_cell.length_b   1.000
_cell.length_c   1.000
_cell.angle_alpha   90.00
_cell.angle_beta   90.00
_cell.angle_gamma   90.00
#
_symmetry.space_group_name_H-M   'P 1'
#
loop_
_entity.id
_entity.type
_entity.pdbx_description
1 polymer ?
#
loop_
_entity_poly.entity_id
_entity_poly.type
_entity_poly.pdbx_seq_one_letter_code
_entity_poly.pdbx_strand_id
1 'polypeptide(L)'
;MRNMQIVLQGPLSVSQNACSFLVNLGMLGTVLGLTMTFAAISSGMSDTSDIKAVTESLQTALGGLSTAFMTTLAAAFFGGVLISRVNLVTCRFLNEFMTILELWLQSTDFENLEKEER
;
A
#
# COMPACT_ATOMS: atom_id res chain seq x y z
N MET A 1 31.41 -11.11 1.45
CA MET A 1 30.10 -10.90 2.10
C MET A 1 29.49 -9.50 1.87
N ARG A 2 29.59 -8.89 0.67
CA ARG A 2 29.02 -7.52 0.43
C ARG A 2 28.08 -7.42 -0.78
N ASN A 3 28.02 -8.44 -1.63
CA ASN A 3 27.35 -8.35 -2.93
C ASN A 3 25.92 -8.92 -2.94
N MET A 4 25.47 -9.54 -1.85
CA MET A 4 24.20 -10.29 -1.80
C MET A 4 23.00 -9.44 -1.38
N GLN A 5 23.22 -8.25 -0.80
CA GLN A 5 22.13 -7.35 -0.39
C GLN A 5 21.41 -6.65 -1.55
N ILE A 6 21.98 -6.68 -2.76
CA ILE A 6 21.50 -5.89 -3.90
C ILE A 6 20.28 -6.56 -4.56
N VAL A 7 20.16 -7.89 -4.50
CA VAL A 7 19.11 -8.63 -5.22
C VAL A 7 17.77 -8.65 -4.47
N LEU A 8 17.77 -8.57 -3.12
CA LEU A 8 16.53 -8.50 -2.33
C LEU A 8 15.87 -7.11 -2.33
N GLN A 9 16.56 -6.05 -2.79
CA GLN A 9 16.01 -4.69 -2.81
C GLN A 9 14.89 -4.50 -3.84
N GLY A 10 14.85 -5.31 -4.91
CA GLY A 10 13.84 -5.21 -5.98
C GLY A 10 12.39 -5.36 -5.48
N PRO A 11 12.00 -6.51 -4.90
CA PRO A 11 10.61 -6.72 -4.45
C PRO A 11 10.20 -5.83 -3.27
N LEU A 12 11.14 -5.49 -2.37
CA LEU A 12 10.88 -4.61 -1.23
C LEU A 12 10.60 -3.15 -1.65
N SER A 13 11.36 -2.62 -2.62
CA SER A 13 11.16 -1.26 -3.13
C SER A 13 9.85 -1.12 -3.93
N VAL A 14 9.46 -2.15 -4.69
CA VAL A 14 8.15 -2.16 -5.37
C VAL A 14 7.00 -2.18 -4.36
N SER A 15 7.10 -2.96 -3.28
CA SER A 15 6.12 -2.99 -2.18
C SER A 15 5.99 -1.63 -1.49
N GLN A 16 7.12 -0.95 -1.22
CA GLN A 16 7.15 0.38 -0.59
C GLN A 16 6.52 1.45 -1.47
N ASN A 17 6.83 1.43 -2.77
CA ASN A 17 6.27 2.38 -3.74
C ASN A 17 4.76 2.15 -3.94
N ALA A 18 4.31 0.89 -4.01
CA ALA A 18 2.90 0.54 -4.11
C ALA A 18 2.09 1.00 -2.90
N CYS A 19 2.65 0.84 -1.69
CA CYS A 19 2.03 1.35 -0.46
C CYS A 19 1.89 2.88 -0.49
N SER A 20 2.96 3.60 -0.86
CA SER A 20 2.93 5.06 -0.96
C SER A 20 1.90 5.55 -1.99
N PHE A 21 1.77 4.88 -3.14
CA PHE A 21 0.75 5.21 -4.14
C PHE A 21 -0.67 4.96 -3.65
N LEU A 22 -0.93 3.84 -2.96
CA LEU A 22 -2.25 3.55 -2.40
C LEU A 22 -2.67 4.59 -1.35
N VAL A 23 -1.75 5.00 -0.49
CA VAL A 23 -2.02 6.05 0.50
C VAL A 23 -2.30 7.40 -0.17
N ASN A 24 -1.51 7.78 -1.18
CA ASN A 24 -1.74 9.01 -1.95
C ASN A 24 -3.07 8.98 -2.72
N LEU A 25 -3.46 7.82 -3.26
CA LEU A 25 -4.77 7.62 -3.89
C LEU A 25 -5.92 7.76 -2.88
N GLY A 26 -5.74 7.26 -1.65
CA GLY A 26 -6.68 7.48 -0.55
C GLY A 26 -6.82 8.96 -0.18
N MET A 27 -5.71 9.69 -0.10
CA MET A 27 -5.70 11.14 0.10
C MET A 27 -6.40 11.90 -1.05
N LEU A 28 -6.22 11.47 -2.29
CA LEU A 28 -6.94 12.01 -3.45
C LEU A 28 -8.46 11.82 -3.31
N GLY A 29 -8.90 10.65 -2.85
CA GLY A 29 -10.31 10.37 -2.57
C GLY A 29 -10.91 11.30 -1.53
N THR A 30 -10.15 11.65 -0.47
CA THR A 30 -10.59 12.61 0.55
C THR A 30 -10.67 14.03 0.02
N VAL A 31 -9.70 14.48 -0.77
CA VAL A 31 -9.73 15.81 -1.40
C VAL A 31 -10.93 15.95 -2.35
N LEU A 32 -11.20 14.93 -3.18
CA LEU A 32 -12.35 14.91 -4.07
C LEU A 32 -13.68 14.93 -3.29
N GLY A 33 -13.78 14.14 -2.22
CA GLY A 33 -14.96 14.11 -1.37
C GLY A 33 -15.23 15.44 -0.66
N LEU A 34 -14.20 16.05 -0.07
CA LEU A 34 -14.29 17.38 0.53
C LEU A 34 -14.71 18.43 -0.50
N THR A 35 -14.19 18.34 -1.72
CA THR A 35 -14.57 19.25 -2.82
C THR A 35 -16.06 19.13 -3.15
N MET A 36 -16.60 17.91 -3.22
CA MET A 36 -18.05 17.68 -3.40
C MET A 36 -18.88 18.19 -2.21
N THR A 37 -18.43 17.96 -0.97
CA THR A 37 -19.07 18.49 0.25
C THR A 37 -19.14 20.01 0.21
N PHE A 38 -18.05 20.70 -0.16
CA PHE A 38 -18.03 22.15 -0.28
C PHE A 38 -18.93 22.67 -1.41
N ALA A 39 -18.96 21.98 -2.56
CA ALA A 39 -19.86 22.32 -3.66
C ALA A 39 -21.34 22.22 -3.26
N ALA A 40 -21.73 21.14 -2.55
CA ALA A 40 -23.09 20.94 -2.07
C ALA A 40 -23.52 21.97 -1.01
N ILE A 41 -22.63 22.33 -0.09
CA ILE A 41 -22.89 23.39 0.90
C ILE A 41 -23.03 24.75 0.20
N SER A 42 -22.16 25.04 -0.77
CA SER A 42 -22.20 26.30 -1.52
C SER A 42 -23.51 26.47 -2.31
N SER A 43 -24.04 25.40 -2.92
CA SER A 43 -25.33 25.45 -3.62
C SER A 43 -26.52 25.56 -2.65
N GLY A 44 -26.46 24.89 -1.51
CA GLY A 44 -27.52 24.98 -0.49
C GLY A 44 -27.60 26.33 0.20
N MET A 45 -26.47 27.03 0.35
CA MET A 45 -26.43 28.37 0.95
C MET A 45 -26.95 29.47 0.02
N SER A 46 -26.85 29.33 -1.30
CA SER A 46 -27.44 30.30 -2.24
C SER A 46 -28.99 30.29 -2.20
N ASP A 47 -29.60 29.19 -1.75
CA ASP A 47 -31.06 29.05 -1.56
C ASP A 47 -31.51 29.45 -0.14
N THR A 48 -31.03 30.60 0.35
CA THR A 48 -31.11 31.08 1.75
C THR A 48 -32.52 31.24 2.34
N SER A 49 -33.58 30.91 1.61
CA SER A 49 -34.99 31.12 2.04
C SER A 49 -35.59 29.93 2.79
N ASP A 50 -35.00 28.74 2.72
CA ASP A 50 -35.63 27.51 3.22
C ASP A 50 -34.65 26.69 4.08
N ILE A 51 -34.87 26.66 5.40
CA ILE A 51 -34.06 25.91 6.38
C ILE A 51 -34.01 24.41 6.01
N LYS A 52 -35.05 23.90 5.32
CA LYS A 52 -35.08 22.54 4.80
C LYS A 52 -34.05 22.30 3.70
N ALA A 53 -33.88 23.24 2.77
CA ALA A 53 -32.91 23.13 1.68
C ALA A 53 -31.46 23.11 2.19
N VAL A 54 -31.18 23.89 3.24
CA VAL A 54 -29.87 23.89 3.92
C VAL A 54 -29.60 22.54 4.60
N THR A 55 -30.61 21.96 5.26
CA THR A 55 -30.48 20.67 5.96
C THR A 55 -30.24 19.52 4.97
N GLU A 56 -30.96 19.51 3.86
CA GLU A 56 -30.81 18.51 2.79
C GLU A 56 -29.42 18.61 2.14
N SER A 57 -28.97 19.83 1.86
CA SER A 57 -27.61 20.09 1.32
C SER A 57 -26.51 19.61 2.28
N LEU A 58 -26.70 19.81 3.59
CA LEU A 58 -25.79 19.31 4.63
C LEU A 58 -25.78 17.78 4.69
N GLN A 59 -26.94 17.14 4.56
CA GLN A 59 -27.05 15.69 4.57
C GLN A 59 -26.34 15.06 3.36
N THR A 60 -26.50 15.65 2.17
CA THR A 60 -25.78 15.25 0.96
C THR A 60 -24.28 15.47 1.10
N ALA A 61 -23.87 16.62 1.67
CA ALA A 61 -22.47 16.95 1.90
C ALA A 61 -21.80 15.99 2.89
N LEU A 62 -22.49 15.63 3.98
CA LEU A 62 -22.05 14.62 4.96
C LEU A 62 -22.00 13.21 4.37
N GLY A 63 -22.91 12.88 3.45
CA GLY A 63 -22.86 11.64 2.68
C GLY A 63 -21.59 11.54 1.84
N GLY A 64 -21.27 12.58 1.07
CA GLY A 64 -20.04 12.65 0.27
C GLY A 64 -18.76 12.58 1.13
N LEU A 65 -18.77 13.23 2.29
CA LEU A 65 -17.67 13.15 3.27
C LEU A 65 -17.48 11.72 3.79
N SER A 66 -18.57 11.04 4.14
CA SER A 66 -18.55 9.65 4.64
C SER A 66 -17.97 8.69 3.60
N THR A 67 -18.36 8.81 2.34
CA THR A 67 -17.80 8.00 1.24
C THR A 67 -16.30 8.25 1.08
N ALA A 68 -15.87 9.50 1.13
CA ALA A 68 -14.47 9.87 1.02
C ALA A 68 -13.61 9.31 2.17
N PHE A 69 -14.16 9.33 3.38
CA PHE A 69 -13.56 8.75 4.57
C PHE A 69 -13.43 7.22 4.44
N MET A 70 -14.49 6.53 3.98
CA MET A 70 -14.48 5.08 3.74
C MET A 70 -13.44 4.66 2.70
N THR A 71 -13.31 5.41 1.59
CA THR A 71 -12.29 5.13 0.57
C THR A 71 -10.87 5.28 1.14
N THR A 72 -10.64 6.27 2.01
CA THR A 72 -9.35 6.46 2.68
C THR A 72 -9.04 5.33 3.65
N LEU A 73 -10.03 4.91 4.44
CA LEU A 73 -9.89 3.80 5.37
C LEU A 73 -9.60 2.48 4.64
N ALA A 74 -10.29 2.24 3.53
CA ALA A 74 -10.04 1.09 2.66
C ALA A 74 -8.62 1.15 2.06
N ALA A 75 -8.20 2.28 1.50
CA ALA A 75 -6.86 2.45 0.95
C ALA A 75 -5.77 2.23 2.00
N ALA A 76 -5.94 2.77 3.21
CA ALA A 76 -5.02 2.56 4.32
C ALA A 76 -5.00 1.11 4.81
N PHE A 77 -6.15 0.44 4.86
CA PHE A 77 -6.24 -0.97 5.25
C PHE A 77 -5.56 -1.89 4.22
N PHE A 78 -5.90 -1.75 2.94
CA PHE A 78 -5.32 -2.57 1.88
C PHE A 78 -3.83 -2.25 1.66
N GLY A 79 -3.45 -0.98 1.61
CA GLY A 79 -2.06 -0.56 1.42
C GLY A 79 -1.17 -0.83 2.63
N GLY A 80 -1.67 -0.58 3.84
CA GLY A 80 -0.90 -0.75 5.06
C GLY A 80 -0.84 -2.20 5.54
N VAL A 81 -1.98 -2.87 5.65
CA VAL A 81 -2.04 -4.22 6.27
C VAL A 81 -1.72 -5.30 5.26
N LEU A 82 -2.36 -5.28 4.09
CA LEU A 82 -2.29 -6.39 3.14
C LEU A 82 -0.91 -6.47 2.48
N ILE A 83 -0.38 -5.34 2.01
CA ILE A 83 0.97 -5.28 1.42
C ILE A 83 2.06 -5.60 2.45
N SER A 84 1.94 -5.14 3.69
CA SER A 84 2.92 -5.46 4.74
C SER A 84 2.95 -6.95 5.05
N ARG A 85 1.81 -7.64 5.04
CA ARG A 85 1.74 -9.09 5.24
C ARG A 85 2.34 -9.85 4.07
N VAL A 86 2.05 -9.45 2.84
CA VAL A 86 2.66 -10.05 1.64
C VAL A 86 4.18 -9.89 1.68
N ASN A 87 4.67 -8.69 1.99
CA ASN A 87 6.11 -8.42 2.06
C ASN A 87 6.82 -9.28 3.13
N LEU A 88 6.20 -9.45 4.30
CA LEU A 88 6.72 -10.35 5.35
C LEU A 88 6.82 -11.80 4.87
N VAL A 89 5.79 -12.31 4.17
CA VAL A 89 5.80 -13.68 3.64
C VAL A 89 6.88 -13.83 2.57
N THR A 90 6.96 -12.89 1.63
CA THR A 90 7.97 -12.89 0.57
C THR A 90 9.40 -12.85 1.15
N CYS A 91 9.64 -12.03 2.17
CA CYS A 91 10.94 -11.96 2.83
C CYS A 91 11.31 -13.29 3.52
N ARG A 92 10.36 -13.94 4.22
CA ARG A 92 10.61 -15.24 4.84
C ARG A 92 10.94 -16.30 3.80
N PHE A 93 10.16 -16.37 2.72
CA PHE A 93 10.37 -17.34 1.66
C PHE A 93 11.73 -17.17 0.96
N LEU A 94 12.10 -15.93 0.62
CA LEU A 94 13.40 -15.66 0.02
C LEU A 94 14.56 -16.04 0.95
N ASN A 95 14.44 -15.77 2.25
CA ASN A 95 15.49 -16.09 3.20
C ASN A 95 15.72 -17.61 3.34
N GLU A 96 14.64 -18.38 3.41
CA GLU A 96 14.68 -19.85 3.39
C GLU A 96 15.32 -20.38 2.10
N PHE A 97 14.91 -19.85 0.95
CA PHE A 97 15.45 -20.25 -0.35
C PHE A 97 16.95 -19.96 -0.50
N MET A 98 17.39 -18.77 -0.06
CA MET A 98 18.81 -18.42 -0.10
C MET A 98 19.66 -19.33 0.81
N THR A 99 19.12 -19.70 1.97
CA THR A 99 19.80 -20.64 2.88
C THR A 99 19.99 -22.01 2.22
N ILE A 100 18.95 -22.51 1.54
CA ILE A 100 19.03 -23.77 0.80
C ILE A 100 20.06 -23.69 -0.34
N LEU A 101 20.09 -22.59 -1.08
CA LEU A 101 21.07 -22.39 -2.15
C LEU A 101 22.50 -22.32 -1.63
N GLU A 102 22.74 -21.65 -0.50
CA GLU A 102 24.07 -21.62 0.11
C GLU A 102 24.53 -23.02 0.53
N LEU A 103 23.64 -23.82 1.12
CA LEU A 103 23.94 -25.21 1.47
C LEU A 103 24.28 -26.05 0.23
N TRP A 104 23.51 -25.92 -0.85
CA TRP A 104 23.78 -26.60 -2.11
C TRP A 104 25.12 -26.17 -2.71
N LEU A 105 25.36 -24.86 -2.80
CA LEU A 105 26.60 -24.31 -3.36
C LEU A 105 27.82 -24.79 -2.56
N GLN A 106 27.73 -24.75 -1.24
CA GLN A 106 28.78 -25.22 -0.34
C GLN A 106 29.03 -26.72 -0.53
N SER A 107 27.98 -27.53 -0.67
CA SER A 107 28.14 -28.97 -0.92
C SER A 107 28.85 -29.28 -2.25
N THR A 108 28.54 -28.53 -3.32
CA THR A 108 29.16 -28.73 -4.65
C THR A 108 30.61 -28.22 -4.72
N ASP A 109 30.98 -27.19 -3.95
CA ASP A 109 32.35 -26.68 -3.91
C ASP A 109 33.32 -27.67 -3.23
N PHE A 110 32.87 -28.35 -2.16
CA PHE A 110 33.66 -29.38 -1.49
C PHE A 110 33.81 -30.67 -2.33
N GLU A 111 32.81 -31.05 -3.14
CA GLU A 111 32.88 -32.26 -3.96
C GLU A 111 33.86 -32.13 -5.14
N ASN A 112 34.18 -30.91 -5.60
CA ASN A 112 35.16 -30.70 -6.66
C ASN A 112 36.61 -30.71 -6.16
N LEU A 113 36.86 -30.31 -4.91
CA LEU A 113 38.23 -30.30 -4.35
C LEU A 113 38.77 -31.70 -4.03
N GLU A 114 37.92 -32.66 -3.66
CA GLU A 114 38.37 -34.04 -3.39
C GLU A 114 38.66 -34.87 -4.66
N LYS A 115 38.17 -34.45 -5.82
CA LYS A 115 38.42 -35.13 -7.11
C LYS A 115 39.68 -34.66 -7.82
N GLU A 116 40.23 -33.50 -7.45
CA GLU A 116 41.44 -32.94 -8.06
C GLU A 116 42.73 -33.41 -7.36
N GLU A 117 42.64 -33.95 -6.14
CA GLU A 117 43.76 -34.55 -5.40
C GLU A 117 43.89 -36.09 -5.54
N ARG A 118 43.10 -36.75 -6.40
CA ARG A 118 43.26 -38.20 -6.71
C ARG A 118 43.56 -38.49 -8.17
#